data_AF-A0A1Q3X8M9-F1
#
_entry.id   AF-A0A1Q3X8M9-F1
#
_cell.length_a   1.000
_cell.length_b   1.000
_cell.length_c   1.000
_cell.angle_alpha   90.00
_cell.angle_beta   90.00
_cell.angle_gamma   90.00
#
_symmetry.space_group_name_H-M   'P 1'
#
loop_
_entity.id
_entity.type
_entity.pdbx_description
1 polymer ?
#
loop_
_entity_poly.entity_id
_entity_poly.type
_entity_poly.pdbx_seq_one_letter_code
_entity_poly.pdbx_strand_id
1 'polypeptide(L)'
;MISLQASALNALVWHTVFHTVEVSSGDIGGAYIEAYWQVIPGGLHFNKDDQWRATLKTDILFRSDTGIVAEQHLEQRTAPAGSLADARQQNIIDLHRYKLPEGKITMLLQLSEPGYEGNKFVYIDSFTVAKENGTFYSGLQLLDTSYASTVMNMFSKNEHQQIPLCSNFLDDYHKVLHYYAELYQGNLLSADEYPLIQRVFISRREYEMPVHGMMHKDSIERHTVRPVYGSFDIGVLPSGNYYLNTVLEDKKGVRIAANSYFFQRENKHPDEVKTVSPKDTMPEHIEMIDVAKTFVDKFSFPQLMAVLKMISPISDALETQTIKSFQKKPDEMYVRYFIYNFWSARNKNDPEGEWKKYADKVRDVNKLFTAGATRGYETDRGIIYLKYGKPDERVPVENEAGALPYEIWEYRNAGKLNQEGVFLFYRPPEMINDYRLLHSTVNGETRNADWRNYLYKLSGSGSSNLNSRAEQYIRNR
;
A
#
# COMPACT_ATOMS: atom_id res chain seq x y z
N MET A 1 23.15 25.37 36.28
CA MET A 1 21.76 25.55 35.84
C MET A 1 21.78 25.60 34.33
N ILE A 2 21.39 24.51 33.67
CA ILE A 2 21.26 24.46 32.21
C ILE A 2 19.92 25.14 31.90
N SER A 3 19.95 26.30 31.25
CA SER A 3 18.73 26.98 30.81
C SER A 3 18.04 26.08 29.78
N LEU A 4 16.82 25.63 30.09
CA LEU A 4 15.92 25.12 29.07
C LEU A 4 15.70 26.25 28.05
N GLN A 5 16.21 26.10 26.84
CA GLN A 5 15.77 26.91 25.71
C GLN A 5 14.26 26.71 25.59
N ALA A 6 13.48 27.77 25.78
CA ALA A 6 12.06 27.76 25.43
C ALA A 6 11.96 27.45 23.94
N SER A 7 11.20 26.41 23.56
CA SER A 7 10.96 26.15 22.14
C SER A 7 10.06 27.25 21.59
N ALA A 8 10.25 27.60 20.31
CA ALA A 8 9.31 28.49 19.64
C ALA A 8 7.90 27.85 19.59
N LEU A 9 6.88 28.70 19.53
CA LEU A 9 5.49 28.32 19.26
C LEU A 9 5.45 27.45 18.01
N ASN A 10 4.81 26.30 18.12
CA ASN A 10 4.72 25.34 17.04
C ASN A 10 3.32 24.74 17.00
N ALA A 11 2.84 24.43 15.81
CA ALA A 11 1.54 23.85 15.60
C ALA A 11 1.53 22.94 14.37
N LEU A 12 0.60 22.00 14.39
CA LEU A 12 0.21 21.20 13.23
C LEU A 12 -1.07 21.82 12.67
N VAL A 13 -1.14 22.00 11.34
CA VAL A 13 -2.28 22.65 10.68
C VAL A 13 -2.71 21.79 9.52
N TRP A 14 -4.02 21.60 9.40
CA TRP A 14 -4.60 20.91 8.26
C TRP A 14 -5.97 21.50 7.93
N HIS A 15 -6.50 21.12 6.78
CA HIS A 15 -7.83 21.52 6.36
C HIS A 15 -8.50 20.48 5.48
N THR A 16 -9.82 20.55 5.37
CA THR A 16 -10.61 19.70 4.46
C THR A 16 -11.80 20.47 3.92
N VAL A 17 -12.05 20.32 2.61
CA VAL A 17 -13.17 20.97 1.93
C VAL A 17 -14.38 20.04 1.88
N PHE A 18 -15.52 20.58 2.28
CA PHE A 18 -16.84 19.97 2.27
C PHE A 18 -17.81 20.89 1.53
N HIS A 19 -19.04 20.43 1.33
CA HIS A 19 -20.09 21.21 0.69
C HIS A 19 -21.34 21.24 1.56
N THR A 20 -22.01 22.39 1.56
CA THR A 20 -23.35 22.48 2.14
C THR A 20 -24.37 21.82 1.23
N VAL A 21 -25.50 21.40 1.79
CA VAL A 21 -26.66 20.97 0.99
C VAL A 21 -27.85 21.81 1.38
N GLU A 22 -28.51 22.35 0.37
CA GLU A 22 -29.69 23.17 0.54
C GLU A 22 -30.90 22.25 0.81
N VAL A 23 -31.41 22.31 2.04
CA VAL A 23 -32.42 21.36 2.56
C VAL A 23 -33.72 21.39 1.75
N SER A 24 -34.07 22.51 1.11
CA SER A 24 -35.30 22.68 0.34
C SER A 24 -35.26 22.08 -1.06
N SER A 25 -34.10 22.09 -1.73
CA SER A 25 -33.93 21.60 -3.10
C SER A 25 -33.20 20.26 -3.17
N GLY A 26 -32.40 19.94 -2.14
CA GLY A 26 -31.43 18.85 -2.19
C GLY A 26 -30.24 19.17 -3.10
N ASP A 27 -30.10 20.42 -3.54
CA ASP A 27 -28.95 20.86 -4.33
C ASP A 27 -27.73 21.05 -3.45
N ILE A 28 -26.55 20.81 -4.03
CA ILE A 28 -25.30 21.11 -3.35
C ILE A 28 -25.14 22.63 -3.33
N GLY A 29 -25.06 23.17 -2.11
CA GLY A 29 -24.75 24.57 -1.87
C GLY A 29 -23.25 24.86 -2.00
N GLY A 30 -22.83 26.03 -1.52
CA GLY A 30 -21.43 26.43 -1.60
C GLY A 30 -20.48 25.50 -0.84
N ALA A 31 -19.25 25.42 -1.34
CA ALA A 31 -18.13 24.80 -0.65
C ALA A 31 -17.83 25.54 0.66
N TYR A 32 -17.37 24.79 1.66
CA TYR A 32 -16.81 25.34 2.88
C TYR A 32 -15.59 24.50 3.30
N ILE A 33 -14.69 25.13 4.03
CA ILE A 33 -13.50 24.48 4.57
C ILE A 33 -13.65 24.31 6.07
N GLU A 34 -13.27 23.14 6.58
CA GLU A 34 -12.89 22.94 7.96
C GLU A 34 -11.38 23.18 8.05
N ALA A 35 -10.97 24.28 8.69
CA ALA A 35 -9.58 24.56 9.00
C ALA A 35 -9.34 24.28 10.48
N TYR A 36 -8.33 23.46 10.78
CA TYR A 36 -8.08 23.00 12.13
C TYR A 36 -6.59 22.89 12.42
N TRP A 37 -6.22 23.13 13.68
CA TRP A 37 -4.83 23.15 14.08
C TRP A 37 -4.67 22.70 15.52
N GLN A 38 -3.54 22.05 15.79
CA GLN A 38 -3.14 21.59 17.12
C GLN A 38 -1.85 22.30 17.52
N VAL A 39 -1.89 23.03 18.63
CA VAL A 39 -0.73 23.76 19.17
C VAL A 39 0.06 22.84 20.10
N ILE A 40 1.38 22.79 19.90
CA ILE A 40 2.29 22.04 20.77
C ILE A 40 2.53 22.84 22.06
N PRO A 41 2.09 22.36 23.25
CA PRO A 41 2.15 23.15 24.48
C PRO A 41 3.56 23.56 24.91
N GLY A 42 4.59 22.81 24.49
CA GLY A 42 5.99 23.09 24.82
C GLY A 42 6.48 24.48 24.39
N GLY A 43 5.85 25.06 23.36
CA GLY A 43 6.17 26.40 22.83
C GLY A 43 5.35 27.54 23.43
N LEU A 44 4.50 27.28 24.44
CA LEU A 44 3.66 28.29 25.09
C LEU A 44 4.20 28.68 26.47
N HIS A 45 4.00 29.94 26.84
CA HIS A 45 4.31 30.47 28.17
C HIS A 45 3.05 30.45 29.04
N PHE A 46 2.89 29.36 29.79
CA PHE A 46 1.84 29.26 30.78
C PHE A 46 2.13 30.15 31.98
N ASN A 47 1.19 31.06 32.26
CA ASN A 47 1.24 31.91 33.45
C ASN A 47 0.29 31.35 34.51
N LYS A 48 0.69 31.48 35.77
CA LYS A 48 -0.12 31.06 36.91
C LYS A 48 -0.78 32.29 37.54
N ASP A 49 -2.07 32.43 37.27
CA ASP A 49 -2.96 33.23 38.11
C ASP A 49 -3.45 32.30 39.25
N ASP A 50 -4.70 31.85 39.21
CA ASP A 50 -5.21 30.76 40.07
C ASP A 50 -4.90 29.36 39.52
N GLN A 51 -4.96 29.21 38.20
CA GLN A 51 -4.68 27.99 37.44
C GLN A 51 -3.73 28.33 36.29
N TRP A 52 -2.95 27.33 35.84
CA TRP A 52 -2.02 27.51 34.73
C TRP A 52 -2.79 27.62 33.41
N ARG A 53 -2.56 28.71 32.68
CA ARG A 53 -3.13 28.97 31.35
C ARG A 53 -2.12 29.70 30.46
N ALA A 54 -2.20 29.48 29.16
CA ALA A 54 -1.56 30.31 28.15
C ALA A 54 -2.63 31.09 27.35
N THR A 55 -2.23 32.19 26.73
CA THR A 55 -3.10 32.97 25.83
C THR A 55 -2.55 32.85 24.42
N LEU A 56 -3.40 32.56 23.45
CA LEU A 56 -3.06 32.43 22.05
C LEU A 56 -3.87 33.43 21.24
N LYS A 57 -3.20 34.17 20.37
CA LYS A 57 -3.83 34.95 19.32
C LYS A 57 -3.73 34.20 17.99
N THR A 58 -4.85 34.00 17.34
CA THR A 58 -4.98 33.36 16.03
C THR A 58 -5.45 34.39 15.00
N ASP A 59 -4.67 34.59 13.94
CA ASP A 59 -5.06 35.35 12.76
C ASP A 59 -5.16 34.36 11.59
N ILE A 60 -6.34 34.23 10.96
CA ILE A 60 -6.55 33.35 9.80
C ILE A 60 -7.13 34.16 8.64
N LEU A 61 -6.58 33.94 7.45
CA LEU A 61 -6.91 34.66 6.23
C LEU A 61 -7.02 33.71 5.05
N PHE A 62 -8.12 33.79 4.32
CA PHE A 62 -8.33 33.13 3.04
C PHE A 62 -8.37 34.17 1.93
N ARG A 63 -7.60 33.95 0.87
CA ARG A 63 -7.56 34.81 -0.32
C ARG A 63 -7.80 34.01 -1.60
N SER A 64 -8.59 34.57 -2.50
CA SER A 64 -8.71 34.15 -3.89
C SER A 64 -7.96 35.12 -4.81
N ASP A 65 -7.97 34.84 -6.11
CA ASP A 65 -7.47 35.77 -7.12
C ASP A 65 -8.28 37.09 -7.17
N THR A 66 -9.50 37.11 -6.64
CA THR A 66 -10.40 38.28 -6.63
C THR A 66 -10.33 39.09 -5.33
N GLY A 67 -9.65 38.60 -4.29
CA GLY A 67 -9.47 39.35 -3.04
C GLY A 67 -9.52 38.48 -1.79
N ILE A 68 -9.87 39.11 -0.66
CA ILE A 68 -10.05 38.43 0.62
C ILE A 68 -11.40 37.69 0.59
N VAL A 69 -11.37 36.40 0.90
CA VAL A 69 -12.55 35.53 0.99
C VAL A 69 -13.09 35.50 2.41
N ALA A 70 -12.22 35.33 3.39
CA ALA A 70 -12.56 35.30 4.80
C ALA A 70 -11.35 35.72 5.63
N GLU A 71 -11.58 36.42 6.74
CA GLU A 71 -10.56 36.82 7.69
C GLU A 71 -11.13 36.74 9.10
N GLN A 72 -10.34 36.25 10.05
CA GLN A 72 -10.75 36.19 11.45
C GLN A 72 -9.55 36.38 12.38
N HIS A 73 -9.77 37.13 13.45
CA HIS A 73 -8.82 37.35 14.53
C HIS A 73 -9.43 36.89 15.85
N LEU A 74 -8.74 36.01 16.55
CA LEU A 74 -9.19 35.43 17.82
C LEU A 74 -8.11 35.60 18.87
N GLU A 75 -8.53 35.79 20.12
CA GLU A 75 -7.68 35.67 21.30
C GLU A 75 -8.35 34.68 22.26
N GLN A 76 -7.69 33.57 22.54
CA GLN A 76 -8.24 32.46 23.32
C GLN A 76 -7.27 32.10 24.44
N ARG A 77 -7.82 31.65 25.58
CA ARG A 77 -7.02 31.07 26.67
C ARG A 77 -7.13 29.54 26.62
N THR A 78 -6.04 28.85 26.90
CA THR A 78 -6.04 27.40 27.05
C THR A 78 -6.96 26.98 28.20
N ALA A 79 -7.34 25.71 28.21
CA ALA A 79 -8.04 25.13 29.35
C ALA A 79 -7.21 25.36 30.65
N PRO A 80 -7.85 25.61 31.79
CA PRO A 80 -7.13 25.69 33.06
C PRO A 80 -6.45 24.37 33.43
N ALA A 81 -5.22 24.44 33.93
CA ALA A 81 -4.51 23.30 34.52
C ALA A 81 -4.13 23.55 35.99
N GLY A 82 -4.18 22.49 36.80
CA GLY A 82 -3.79 22.54 38.22
C GLY A 82 -2.27 22.68 38.42
N SER A 83 -1.47 22.17 37.49
CA SER A 83 -0.01 22.28 37.49
C SER A 83 0.55 22.66 36.12
N LEU A 84 1.78 23.17 36.09
CA LEU A 84 2.49 23.44 34.83
C LEU A 84 2.76 22.14 34.04
N ALA A 85 2.93 21.01 34.73
CA ALA A 85 3.10 19.71 34.09
C ALA A 85 1.84 19.31 33.32
N ASP A 86 0.67 19.43 33.94
CA ASP A 86 -0.62 19.15 33.29
C ASP A 86 -0.88 20.12 32.14
N ALA A 87 -0.54 21.40 32.33
CA ALA A 87 -0.67 22.43 31.30
C ALA A 87 0.14 22.08 30.03
N ARG A 88 1.35 21.55 30.22
CA ARG A 88 2.25 21.11 29.13
C ARG A 88 1.86 19.79 28.46
N GLN A 89 0.86 19.10 28.99
CA GLN A 89 0.31 17.86 28.41
C GLN A 89 -1.08 18.08 27.78
N GLN A 90 -1.60 19.32 27.78
CA GLN A 90 -2.91 19.60 27.19
C GLN A 90 -2.92 19.32 25.69
N ASN A 91 -4.04 18.77 25.22
CA ASN A 91 -4.35 18.78 23.80
C ASN A 91 -5.02 20.12 23.43
N ILE A 92 -4.26 21.02 22.81
CA ILE A 92 -4.73 22.34 22.42
C ILE A 92 -5.08 22.29 20.94
N ILE A 93 -6.36 22.11 20.63
CA ILE A 93 -6.85 21.99 19.24
C ILE A 93 -7.98 22.99 19.01
N ASP A 94 -8.00 23.59 17.82
CA ASP A 94 -9.10 24.45 17.36
C ASP A 94 -9.54 24.05 15.94
N LEU A 95 -10.78 24.40 15.57
CA LEU A 95 -11.45 24.07 14.31
C LEU A 95 -12.47 25.17 14.00
N HIS A 96 -12.31 25.79 12.84
CA HIS A 96 -13.23 26.79 12.32
C HIS A 96 -13.68 26.44 10.90
N ARG A 97 -14.88 26.93 10.55
CA ARG A 97 -15.52 26.67 9.25
C ARG A 97 -15.71 27.97 8.47
N TYR A 98 -15.27 27.99 7.22
CA TYR A 98 -15.39 29.16 6.35
C TYR A 98 -15.99 28.78 5.00
N LYS A 99 -16.94 29.58 4.50
CA LYS A 99 -17.45 29.41 3.14
C LYS A 99 -16.37 29.82 2.14
N LEU A 100 -16.21 29.06 1.07
CA LEU A 100 -15.22 29.32 0.03
C LEU A 100 -15.89 29.45 -1.35
N PRO A 101 -15.41 30.36 -2.21
CA PRO A 101 -15.76 30.34 -3.62
C PRO A 101 -15.00 29.23 -4.35
N GLU A 102 -15.48 28.87 -5.53
CA GLU A 102 -14.74 28.03 -6.48
C GLU A 102 -13.44 28.72 -6.92
N GLY A 103 -12.42 27.92 -7.25
CA GLY A 103 -11.14 28.39 -7.76
C GLY A 103 -9.98 28.24 -6.79
N LYS A 104 -8.87 28.93 -7.09
CA LYS A 104 -7.65 28.85 -6.30
C LYS A 104 -7.77 29.68 -5.02
N ILE A 105 -7.44 29.07 -3.89
CA ILE A 105 -7.48 29.69 -2.57
C ILE A 105 -6.11 29.55 -1.90
N THR A 106 -5.65 30.63 -1.27
CA THR A 106 -4.51 30.62 -0.36
C THR A 106 -5.01 30.83 1.06
N MET A 107 -4.66 29.91 1.95
CA MET A 107 -4.89 30.00 3.39
C MET A 107 -3.59 30.46 4.06
N LEU A 108 -3.70 31.47 4.93
CA LEU A 108 -2.64 31.88 5.86
C LEU A 108 -3.19 31.77 7.29
N LEU A 109 -2.50 31.01 8.13
CA LEU A 109 -2.73 30.95 9.56
C LEU A 109 -1.49 31.50 10.27
N GLN A 110 -1.70 32.45 11.17
CA GLN A 110 -0.68 32.93 12.08
C GLN A 110 -1.14 32.73 13.52
N LEU A 111 -0.30 32.09 14.31
CA LEU A 111 -0.46 31.98 15.76
C LEU A 111 0.60 32.86 16.42
N SER A 112 0.21 33.58 17.48
CA SER A 112 1.12 34.41 18.26
C SER A 112 0.73 34.44 19.73
N GLU A 113 1.68 34.72 20.59
CA GLU A 113 1.45 34.79 22.04
C GLU A 113 1.52 36.24 22.54
N PRO A 114 0.43 36.78 23.12
CA PRO A 114 0.44 38.12 23.71
C PRO A 114 1.50 38.25 24.81
N GLY A 115 2.29 39.32 24.77
CA GLY A 115 3.37 39.58 25.73
C GLY A 115 4.70 38.90 25.42
N TYR A 116 4.77 38.06 24.39
CA TYR A 116 5.99 37.36 23.97
C TYR A 116 6.31 37.67 22.51
N GLU A 117 6.80 38.89 22.27
CA GLU A 117 7.17 39.38 20.94
C GLU A 117 8.23 38.46 20.31
N GLY A 118 7.86 37.79 19.22
CA GLY A 118 8.72 36.83 18.51
C GLY A 118 8.26 35.38 18.66
N ASN A 119 7.41 35.06 19.63
CA ASN A 119 6.81 33.74 19.74
C ASN A 119 5.63 33.60 18.76
N LYS A 120 5.94 33.20 17.53
CA LYS A 120 4.98 33.14 16.42
C LYS A 120 5.15 31.88 15.61
N PHE A 121 4.05 31.42 15.05
CA PHE A 121 4.00 30.35 14.06
C PHE A 121 3.20 30.84 12.85
N VAL A 122 3.67 30.55 11.64
CA VAL A 122 3.00 30.92 10.39
C VAL A 122 2.91 29.70 9.50
N TYR A 123 1.71 29.42 9.01
CA TYR A 123 1.41 28.38 8.04
C TYR A 123 0.74 29.00 6.82
N ILE A 124 1.20 28.62 5.63
CA ILE A 124 0.63 29.05 4.36
C ILE A 124 0.44 27.82 3.50
N ASP A 125 -0.76 27.64 2.97
CA ASP A 125 -1.08 26.61 2.00
C ASP A 125 -1.94 27.16 0.86
N SER A 126 -1.91 26.49 -0.30
CA SER A 126 -2.73 26.84 -1.45
C SER A 126 -3.35 25.61 -2.07
N PHE A 127 -4.66 25.66 -2.28
CA PHE A 127 -5.45 24.56 -2.83
C PHE A 127 -6.50 25.11 -3.81
N THR A 128 -7.16 24.20 -4.53
CA THR A 128 -8.22 24.56 -5.48
C THR A 128 -9.55 23.99 -4.99
N VAL A 129 -10.55 24.85 -4.88
CA VAL A 129 -11.94 24.44 -4.69
C VAL A 129 -12.52 24.17 -6.07
N ALA A 130 -12.74 22.90 -6.40
CA ALA A 130 -13.26 22.50 -7.68
C ALA A 130 -14.75 22.86 -7.81
N LYS A 131 -15.17 23.15 -9.04
CA LYS A 131 -16.59 23.13 -9.38
C LYS A 131 -17.00 21.69 -9.62
N GLU A 132 -17.78 21.15 -8.70
CA GLU A 132 -18.21 19.77 -8.77
C GLU A 132 -19.48 19.62 -9.61
N ASN A 133 -19.52 18.59 -10.46
CA ASN A 133 -20.67 18.27 -11.29
C ASN A 133 -21.03 16.78 -11.10
N GLY A 134 -22.28 16.49 -10.74
CA GLY A 134 -22.74 15.13 -10.56
C GLY A 134 -22.29 14.53 -9.22
N THR A 135 -22.19 13.20 -9.14
CA THR A 135 -21.83 12.51 -7.89
C THR A 135 -20.33 12.63 -7.61
N PHE A 136 -19.94 13.09 -6.43
CA PHE A 136 -18.54 13.23 -6.02
C PHE A 136 -18.34 13.06 -4.51
N TYR A 137 -17.08 12.91 -4.09
CA TYR A 137 -16.69 12.85 -2.68
C TYR A 137 -16.15 14.20 -2.20
N SER A 138 -16.45 14.59 -0.95
CA SER A 138 -15.70 15.63 -0.24
C SER A 138 -14.20 15.31 -0.18
N GLY A 139 -13.41 16.24 0.34
CA GLY A 139 -12.08 15.89 0.84
C GLY A 139 -12.15 14.77 1.89
N LEU A 140 -11.10 13.94 1.92
CA LEU A 140 -10.91 12.90 2.93
C LEU A 140 -10.22 13.51 4.16
N GLN A 141 -10.88 13.41 5.31
CA GLN A 141 -10.39 13.92 6.59
C GLN A 141 -9.90 12.75 7.46
N LEU A 142 -8.65 12.81 7.92
CA LEU A 142 -8.19 11.91 8.97
C LEU A 142 -8.67 12.40 10.33
N LEU A 143 -9.08 11.47 11.18
CA LEU A 143 -9.53 11.74 12.53
C LEU A 143 -8.55 11.11 13.53
N ASP A 144 -8.31 11.83 14.62
CA ASP A 144 -7.65 11.26 15.80
C ASP A 144 -8.63 10.33 16.50
N THR A 145 -9.84 10.83 16.76
CA THR A 145 -10.89 10.12 17.46
C THR A 145 -12.28 10.52 16.93
N SER A 146 -13.22 9.57 16.91
CA SER A 146 -14.64 9.83 16.63
C SER A 146 -15.53 9.01 17.57
N TYR A 147 -16.53 9.64 18.18
CA TYR A 147 -17.50 8.96 19.04
C TYR A 147 -18.89 9.59 18.96
N ALA A 148 -19.93 8.77 19.16
CA ALA A 148 -21.30 9.24 19.17
C ALA A 148 -21.56 10.19 20.35
N SER A 149 -22.19 11.33 20.08
CA SER A 149 -22.52 12.32 21.10
C SER A 149 -23.47 13.37 20.54
N THR A 150 -24.46 13.75 21.36
CA THR A 150 -25.44 14.80 21.06
C THR A 150 -25.03 16.17 21.58
N VAL A 151 -23.89 16.26 22.30
CA VAL A 151 -23.36 17.54 22.79
C VAL A 151 -22.91 18.35 21.60
N MET A 152 -23.41 19.59 21.50
CA MET A 152 -23.05 20.52 20.44
C MET A 152 -21.80 21.32 20.83
N ASN A 153 -20.75 21.24 20.02
CA ASN A 153 -19.55 22.06 20.08
C ASN A 153 -18.92 22.16 18.67
N MET A 154 -17.73 22.75 18.59
CA MET A 154 -16.96 22.91 17.34
C MET A 154 -16.65 21.60 16.58
N PHE A 155 -16.54 20.47 17.28
CA PHE A 155 -16.25 19.13 16.74
C PHE A 155 -17.52 18.31 16.42
N SER A 156 -18.71 18.86 16.66
CA SER A 156 -19.97 18.19 16.32
C SER A 156 -20.15 18.03 14.82
N LYS A 157 -20.35 16.79 14.36
CA LYS A 157 -20.63 16.45 12.96
C LYS A 157 -21.37 15.12 12.87
N ASN A 158 -22.55 15.12 12.23
CA ASN A 158 -23.42 13.95 12.04
C ASN A 158 -23.63 13.10 13.31
N GLU A 159 -24.13 13.74 14.37
CA GLU A 159 -24.41 13.09 15.67
C GLU A 159 -23.17 12.49 16.37
N HIS A 160 -21.98 12.81 15.88
CA HIS A 160 -20.70 12.44 16.45
C HIS A 160 -19.90 13.68 16.87
N GLN A 161 -18.96 13.44 17.77
CA GLN A 161 -17.84 14.31 18.06
C GLN A 161 -16.64 13.78 17.28
N GLN A 162 -16.17 14.56 16.31
CA GLN A 162 -15.08 14.18 15.42
C GLN A 162 -13.88 15.09 15.68
N ILE A 163 -12.85 14.54 16.31
CA ILE A 163 -11.61 15.25 16.60
C ILE A 163 -10.66 14.98 15.42
N PRO A 164 -10.33 15.99 14.61
CA PRO A 164 -9.52 15.75 13.42
C PRO A 164 -8.05 15.54 13.77
N LEU A 165 -7.37 14.74 12.96
CA LEU A 165 -5.93 14.58 13.03
C LEU A 165 -5.26 15.69 12.21
N CYS A 166 -4.48 16.55 12.86
CA CYS A 166 -3.83 17.71 12.22
C CYS A 166 -2.55 17.33 11.42
N SER A 167 -2.37 16.06 11.09
CA SER A 167 -1.16 15.51 10.50
C SER A 167 -1.51 14.40 9.52
N ASN A 168 -0.77 14.32 8.42
CA ASN A 168 -0.77 13.17 7.53
C ASN A 168 0.39 12.20 7.83
N PHE A 169 1.12 12.43 8.92
CA PHE A 169 2.19 11.56 9.42
C PHE A 169 1.69 10.77 10.63
N LEU A 170 1.70 9.44 10.51
CA LEU A 170 1.22 8.48 11.49
C LEU A 170 2.42 7.69 12.05
N ASP A 171 2.83 8.01 13.26
CA ASP A 171 3.99 7.44 13.94
C ASP A 171 3.70 6.08 14.64
N ASP A 172 4.69 5.55 15.36
CA ASP A 172 4.62 4.26 16.05
C ASP A 172 3.42 4.14 17.02
N TYR A 173 2.90 5.26 17.53
CA TYR A 173 1.75 5.31 18.45
C TYR A 173 0.41 5.19 17.72
N HIS A 174 0.36 5.51 16.43
CA HIS A 174 -0.85 5.39 15.62
C HIS A 174 -1.03 3.95 15.12
N LYS A 175 -1.89 3.20 15.83
CA LYS A 175 -2.26 1.82 15.46
C LYS A 175 -3.57 1.74 14.67
N VAL A 176 -4.42 2.75 14.77
CA VAL A 176 -5.69 2.83 14.06
C VAL A 176 -5.75 4.14 13.30
N LEU A 177 -6.16 4.09 12.03
CA LEU A 177 -6.44 5.25 11.20
C LEU A 177 -7.94 5.42 11.12
N HIS A 178 -8.47 6.51 11.67
CA HIS A 178 -9.88 6.90 11.52
C HIS A 178 -10.04 7.89 10.37
N TYR A 179 -11.13 7.79 9.62
CA TYR A 179 -11.37 8.68 8.49
C TYR A 179 -12.84 9.12 8.40
N TYR A 180 -13.05 10.25 7.72
CA TYR A 180 -14.34 10.80 7.39
C TYR A 180 -14.33 11.45 6.00
N ALA A 181 -15.42 11.28 5.26
CA ALA A 181 -15.74 11.97 4.02
C ALA A 181 -17.27 12.03 3.85
N GLU A 182 -17.73 12.76 2.85
CA GLU A 182 -19.14 12.83 2.44
C GLU A 182 -19.23 12.47 0.96
N LEU A 183 -20.17 11.59 0.62
CA LEU A 183 -20.58 11.35 -0.76
C LEU A 183 -21.78 12.25 -1.07
N TYR A 184 -21.64 13.14 -2.07
CA TYR A 184 -22.71 14.04 -2.48
C TYR A 184 -23.38 13.59 -3.78
N GLN A 185 -24.64 13.99 -3.95
CA GLN A 185 -25.40 13.81 -5.19
C GLN A 185 -25.51 12.35 -5.66
N GLY A 186 -25.49 11.40 -4.73
CA GLY A 186 -25.73 9.99 -5.05
C GLY A 186 -27.14 9.74 -5.62
N ASN A 187 -28.10 10.62 -5.34
CA ASN A 187 -29.48 10.58 -5.84
C ASN A 187 -29.65 11.00 -7.32
N LEU A 188 -28.64 11.63 -7.94
CA LEU A 188 -28.71 12.07 -9.34
C LEU A 188 -28.51 10.94 -10.35
N LEU A 189 -28.07 9.76 -9.88
CA LEU A 189 -27.75 8.62 -10.73
C LEU A 189 -29.01 7.89 -11.21
N SER A 190 -28.94 7.39 -12.43
CA SER A 190 -30.01 6.62 -13.08
C SER A 190 -30.29 5.31 -12.36
N ALA A 191 -31.51 4.79 -12.44
CA ALA A 191 -31.87 3.56 -11.73
C ALA A 191 -31.09 2.34 -12.22
N ASP A 192 -30.61 2.36 -13.47
CA ASP A 192 -29.83 1.28 -14.07
C ASP A 192 -28.34 1.30 -13.68
N GLU A 193 -27.84 2.32 -12.98
CA GLU A 193 -26.48 2.32 -12.40
C GLU A 193 -26.40 1.53 -11.08
N TYR A 194 -27.55 1.27 -10.44
CA TYR A 194 -27.62 0.59 -9.14
C TYR A 194 -27.51 -0.94 -9.23
N PRO A 195 -26.94 -1.62 -8.21
CA PRO A 195 -26.43 -1.04 -6.96
C PRO A 195 -25.09 -0.32 -7.15
N LEU A 196 -24.93 0.80 -6.45
CA LEU A 196 -23.67 1.51 -6.37
C LEU A 196 -22.80 0.86 -5.30
N ILE A 197 -21.53 0.63 -5.61
CA ILE A 197 -20.57 -0.01 -4.73
C ILE A 197 -19.53 1.01 -4.31
N GLN A 198 -19.52 1.35 -3.03
CA GLN A 198 -18.46 2.15 -2.42
C GLN A 198 -17.35 1.23 -1.91
N ARG A 199 -16.11 1.60 -2.20
CA ARG A 199 -14.91 0.98 -1.63
C ARG A 199 -14.07 2.05 -0.95
N VAL A 200 -13.67 1.77 0.28
CA VAL A 200 -12.66 2.55 0.98
C VAL A 200 -11.46 1.66 1.25
N PHE A 201 -10.25 2.04 0.88
CA PHE A 201 -9.10 1.15 1.01
C PHE A 201 -7.76 1.87 1.10
N ILE A 202 -6.78 1.18 1.69
CA ILE A 202 -5.39 1.67 1.80
C ILE A 202 -4.53 0.99 0.74
N SER A 203 -3.76 1.77 -0.02
CA SER A 203 -2.83 1.29 -1.06
C SER A 203 -1.48 2.03 -0.99
N ARG A 204 -0.46 1.55 -1.72
CA ARG A 204 0.86 2.22 -1.80
C ARG A 204 0.90 3.36 -2.81
N ARG A 205 -0.03 3.37 -3.75
CA ARG A 205 -0.22 4.39 -4.79
C ARG A 205 -1.70 4.59 -5.00
N GLU A 206 -2.08 5.78 -5.44
CA GLU A 206 -3.49 6.14 -5.67
C GLU A 206 -4.21 5.06 -6.50
N TYR A 207 -5.32 4.58 -5.96
CA TYR A 207 -6.24 3.64 -6.61
C TYR A 207 -5.66 2.28 -7.06
N GLU A 208 -4.46 1.91 -6.61
CA GLU A 208 -3.93 0.55 -6.79
C GLU A 208 -4.63 -0.47 -5.86
N MET A 209 -4.23 -1.74 -5.97
CA MET A 209 -4.77 -2.79 -5.11
C MET A 209 -4.52 -2.50 -3.61
N PRO A 210 -5.49 -2.86 -2.74
CA PRO A 210 -5.37 -2.64 -1.31
C PRO A 210 -4.20 -3.45 -0.74
N VAL A 211 -3.44 -2.85 0.17
CA VAL A 211 -2.42 -3.59 0.94
C VAL A 211 -3.08 -4.35 2.08
N HIS A 212 -2.55 -5.53 2.42
CA HIS A 212 -2.98 -6.31 3.59
C HIS A 212 -4.51 -6.57 3.66
N GLY A 213 -5.22 -6.57 2.53
CA GLY A 213 -6.68 -6.71 2.50
C GLY A 213 -7.44 -5.55 3.14
N MET A 214 -6.79 -4.40 3.38
CA MET A 214 -7.38 -3.20 3.98
C MET A 214 -8.36 -2.55 3.02
N MET A 215 -9.58 -3.08 2.97
CA MET A 215 -10.66 -2.60 2.14
C MET A 215 -11.99 -2.79 2.87
N HIS A 216 -12.76 -1.72 2.94
CA HIS A 216 -14.18 -1.74 3.25
C HIS A 216 -14.98 -1.63 1.97
N LYS A 217 -16.09 -2.36 1.90
CA LYS A 217 -17.04 -2.35 0.79
C LYS A 217 -18.43 -2.14 1.34
N ASP A 218 -19.18 -1.24 0.73
CA ASP A 218 -20.57 -0.95 1.09
C ASP A 218 -21.43 -0.76 -0.18
N SER A 219 -22.70 -1.14 -0.09
CA SER A 219 -23.69 -0.88 -1.13
C SER A 219 -24.42 0.43 -0.80
N ILE A 220 -24.44 1.36 -1.74
CA ILE A 220 -24.93 2.70 -1.51
C ILE A 220 -26.34 2.86 -2.08
N GLU A 221 -27.26 3.33 -1.23
CA GLU A 221 -28.61 3.72 -1.62
C GLU A 221 -28.65 5.18 -2.11
N ARG A 222 -29.81 5.61 -2.64
CA ARG A 222 -30.02 6.99 -3.10
C ARG A 222 -30.00 7.96 -1.92
N HIS A 223 -29.01 8.84 -1.88
CA HIS A 223 -28.93 9.92 -0.90
C HIS A 223 -28.38 11.20 -1.54
N THR A 224 -28.81 12.34 -1.02
CA THR A 224 -28.23 13.64 -1.39
C THR A 224 -26.85 13.83 -0.76
N VAL A 225 -26.70 13.46 0.51
CA VAL A 225 -25.41 13.38 1.21
C VAL A 225 -25.38 12.08 2.00
N ARG A 226 -24.30 11.33 1.87
CA ARG A 226 -24.05 10.15 2.71
C ARG A 226 -22.70 10.31 3.43
N PRO A 227 -22.67 10.30 4.76
CA PRO A 227 -21.43 10.23 5.52
C PRO A 227 -20.68 8.92 5.22
N VAL A 228 -19.38 9.03 5.03
CA VAL A 228 -18.46 7.92 4.78
C VAL A 228 -17.37 7.97 5.83
N TYR A 229 -17.46 7.11 6.82
CA TYR A 229 -16.50 7.07 7.91
C TYR A 229 -16.18 5.63 8.29
N GLY A 230 -15.05 5.44 8.96
CA GLY A 230 -14.60 4.13 9.39
C GLY A 230 -13.18 4.18 9.91
N SER A 231 -12.58 3.01 10.09
CA SER A 231 -11.20 2.91 10.54
C SER A 231 -10.46 1.70 10.00
N PHE A 232 -9.13 1.81 9.88
CA PHE A 232 -8.26 0.69 9.55
C PHE A 232 -7.28 0.43 10.70
N ASP A 233 -7.08 -0.84 11.06
CA ASP A 233 -5.93 -1.24 11.88
C ASP A 233 -4.67 -1.14 11.00
N ILE A 234 -3.90 -0.08 11.23
CA ILE A 234 -2.65 0.23 10.52
C ILE A 234 -1.42 -0.22 11.30
N GLY A 235 -1.59 -0.95 12.41
CA GLY A 235 -0.49 -1.49 13.22
C GLY A 235 0.38 -2.46 12.43
N VAL A 236 -0.19 -3.13 11.43
CA VAL A 236 0.51 -4.05 10.52
C VAL A 236 1.24 -3.35 9.37
N LEU A 237 0.98 -2.06 9.12
CA LEU A 237 1.60 -1.34 8.00
C LEU A 237 3.05 -0.99 8.35
N PRO A 238 4.05 -1.41 7.55
CA PRO A 238 5.43 -0.95 7.73
C PRO A 238 5.58 0.52 7.39
N SER A 239 6.70 1.12 7.83
CA SER A 239 7.06 2.48 7.44
C SER A 239 7.00 2.66 5.92
N GLY A 240 6.41 3.77 5.47
CA GLY A 240 6.26 4.06 4.05
C GLY A 240 5.18 5.06 3.73
N ASN A 241 4.96 5.20 2.44
CA ASN A 241 3.98 6.11 1.85
C ASN A 241 2.75 5.33 1.42
N TYR A 242 1.58 5.84 1.80
CA TYR A 242 0.30 5.18 1.56
C TYR A 242 -0.76 6.21 1.15
N TYR A 243 -1.84 5.67 0.60
CA TYR A 243 -3.00 6.41 0.18
C TYR A 243 -4.25 5.77 0.78
N LEU A 244 -5.09 6.57 1.42
CA LEU A 244 -6.46 6.21 1.72
C LEU A 244 -7.32 6.63 0.52
N ASN A 245 -8.03 5.68 -0.08
CA ASN A 245 -8.81 5.92 -1.28
C ASN A 245 -10.29 5.66 -1.00
N THR A 246 -11.16 6.51 -1.52
CA THR A 246 -12.60 6.26 -1.64
C THR A 246 -12.97 6.18 -3.11
N VAL A 247 -13.71 5.15 -3.49
CA VAL A 247 -14.13 4.91 -4.87
C VAL A 247 -15.59 4.48 -4.88
N LEU A 248 -16.39 5.08 -5.74
CA LEU A 248 -17.77 4.69 -6.04
C LEU A 248 -17.82 4.09 -7.44
N GLU A 249 -18.37 2.91 -7.56
CA GLU A 249 -18.55 2.19 -8.83
C GLU A 249 -20.03 1.89 -9.07
N ASP A 250 -20.45 1.86 -10.34
CA ASP A 250 -21.76 1.37 -10.74
C ASP A 250 -21.80 -0.18 -10.74
N LYS A 251 -22.97 -0.76 -11.02
CA LYS A 251 -23.15 -2.22 -11.11
C LYS A 251 -22.30 -2.89 -12.21
N LYS A 252 -21.79 -2.13 -13.19
CA LYS A 252 -20.93 -2.60 -14.29
C LYS A 252 -19.44 -2.45 -13.94
N GLY A 253 -19.11 -1.91 -12.76
CA GLY A 253 -17.74 -1.64 -12.31
C GLY A 253 -17.14 -0.36 -12.89
N VAL A 254 -17.96 0.52 -13.47
CA VAL A 254 -17.51 1.84 -13.95
C VAL A 254 -17.39 2.77 -12.75
N ARG A 255 -16.22 3.40 -12.60
CA ARG A 255 -15.96 4.38 -11.55
C ARG A 255 -16.76 5.66 -11.81
N ILE A 256 -17.62 6.02 -10.88
CA ILE A 256 -18.44 7.24 -10.91
C ILE A 256 -17.73 8.38 -10.20
N ALA A 257 -17.22 8.13 -8.99
CA ALA A 257 -16.55 9.11 -8.16
C ALA A 257 -15.34 8.48 -7.48
N ALA A 258 -14.30 9.26 -7.22
CA ALA A 258 -13.19 8.81 -6.39
C ALA A 258 -12.47 9.99 -5.74
N ASN A 259 -11.88 9.75 -4.57
CA ASN A 259 -10.94 10.65 -3.94
C ASN A 259 -9.80 9.85 -3.29
N SER A 260 -8.66 10.49 -3.08
CA SER A 260 -7.49 9.88 -2.45
C SER A 260 -6.80 10.85 -1.50
N TYR A 261 -6.28 10.32 -0.40
CA TYR A 261 -5.56 11.07 0.62
C TYR A 261 -4.21 10.40 0.91
N PHE A 262 -3.13 11.14 0.69
CA PHE A 262 -1.78 10.69 0.99
C PHE A 262 -1.49 10.77 2.50
N PHE A 263 -0.91 9.71 3.06
CA PHE A 263 -0.34 9.73 4.40
C PHE A 263 0.99 8.95 4.48
N GLN A 264 1.84 9.36 5.40
CA GLN A 264 3.11 8.70 5.70
C GLN A 264 3.00 7.92 7.01
N ARG A 265 3.51 6.70 7.01
CA ARG A 265 3.59 5.82 8.19
C ARG A 265 5.04 5.71 8.64
N GLU A 266 5.31 5.86 9.94
CA GLU A 266 6.54 5.42 10.59
C GLU A 266 6.24 4.30 11.59
N ASN A 267 6.45 3.05 11.18
CA ASN A 267 6.23 1.87 12.02
C ASN A 267 7.53 1.05 12.12
N LYS A 268 8.29 1.27 13.19
CA LYS A 268 9.57 0.58 13.47
C LYS A 268 9.35 -0.90 13.79
N HIS A 269 8.19 -1.24 14.34
CA HIS A 269 7.84 -2.60 14.76
C HIS A 269 6.43 -2.94 14.30
N PRO A 270 6.23 -3.22 12.99
CA PRO A 270 4.93 -3.58 12.48
C PRO A 270 4.41 -4.84 13.15
N ASP A 271 3.15 -4.79 13.55
CA ASP A 271 2.48 -5.94 14.16
C ASP A 271 2.47 -7.09 13.15
N GLU A 272 2.68 -8.32 13.64
CA GLU A 272 2.48 -9.48 12.79
C GLU A 272 1.05 -9.45 12.26
N VAL A 273 0.88 -9.69 10.96
CA VAL A 273 -0.46 -9.79 10.36
C VAL A 273 -1.21 -10.89 11.09
N LYS A 274 -2.07 -10.49 12.04
CA LYS A 274 -3.00 -11.40 12.68
C LYS A 274 -3.90 -11.90 11.56
N THR A 275 -3.76 -13.17 11.20
CA THR A 275 -4.76 -13.88 10.41
C THR A 275 -6.04 -13.85 11.23
N VAL A 276 -6.86 -12.83 11.03
CA VAL A 276 -8.22 -12.77 11.56
C VAL A 276 -8.95 -13.95 10.91
N SER A 277 -9.33 -14.92 11.73
CA SER A 277 -10.25 -15.98 11.35
C SER A 277 -11.50 -15.34 10.74
N PRO A 278 -12.04 -15.83 9.61
CA PRO A 278 -13.16 -15.22 8.89
C PRO A 278 -14.49 -15.41 9.62
N LYS A 279 -14.62 -14.91 10.85
CA LYS A 279 -15.89 -14.87 11.59
C LYS A 279 -16.43 -13.47 11.85
N ASP A 280 -15.61 -12.41 11.82
CA ASP A 280 -16.11 -11.06 12.15
C ASP A 280 -15.96 -10.00 11.05
N THR A 281 -15.56 -10.39 9.82
CA THR A 281 -15.65 -9.52 8.62
C THR A 281 -15.88 -10.36 7.36
N MET A 282 -17.05 -11.00 7.28
CA MET A 282 -17.62 -11.40 6.00
C MET A 282 -18.67 -10.38 5.60
N PRO A 283 -18.45 -9.57 4.56
CA PRO A 283 -19.54 -9.07 3.75
C PRO A 283 -20.23 -10.29 3.12
N GLU A 284 -21.53 -10.39 3.32
CA GLU A 284 -22.39 -11.25 2.53
C GLU A 284 -22.13 -10.98 1.03
N HIS A 285 -21.92 -12.08 0.29
CA HIS A 285 -21.71 -12.12 -1.16
C HIS A 285 -20.40 -11.48 -1.68
N ILE A 286 -19.27 -12.09 -1.33
CA ILE A 286 -18.37 -12.55 -2.40
C ILE A 286 -19.15 -13.70 -3.06
N GLU A 287 -19.32 -13.72 -4.39
CA GLU A 287 -19.51 -15.01 -5.06
C GLU A 287 -18.24 -15.81 -4.74
N MET A 288 -18.24 -16.47 -3.59
CA MET A 288 -17.22 -17.43 -3.24
C MET A 288 -17.34 -18.46 -4.33
N ILE A 289 -16.39 -18.42 -5.27
CA ILE A 289 -16.15 -19.52 -6.17
C ILE A 289 -15.99 -20.71 -5.24
N ASP A 290 -16.98 -21.59 -5.28
CA ASP A 290 -17.01 -22.80 -4.48
C ASP A 290 -15.83 -23.64 -4.95
N VAL A 291 -14.67 -23.49 -4.29
CA VAL A 291 -13.42 -24.17 -4.68
C VAL A 291 -13.63 -25.68 -4.72
N ALA A 292 -14.60 -26.21 -3.97
CA ALA A 292 -15.00 -27.63 -4.01
C ALA A 292 -15.60 -28.06 -5.36
N LYS A 293 -16.08 -27.12 -6.19
CA LYS A 293 -16.58 -27.36 -7.55
C LYS A 293 -15.55 -27.07 -8.64
N THR A 294 -14.31 -26.77 -8.28
CA THR A 294 -13.25 -26.43 -9.24
C THR A 294 -12.19 -27.53 -9.32
N PHE A 295 -11.25 -27.40 -10.26
CA PHE A 295 -10.16 -28.37 -10.39
C PHE A 295 -9.23 -28.43 -9.18
N VAL A 296 -9.17 -27.37 -8.35
CA VAL A 296 -8.28 -27.35 -7.19
C VAL A 296 -8.77 -28.26 -6.07
N ASP A 297 -10.07 -28.61 -6.03
CA ASP A 297 -10.64 -29.53 -5.04
C ASP A 297 -9.94 -30.90 -5.06
N LYS A 298 -9.60 -31.37 -6.27
CA LYS A 298 -9.00 -32.69 -6.54
C LYS A 298 -7.63 -32.89 -5.91
N PHE A 299 -6.97 -31.82 -5.43
CA PHE A 299 -5.66 -31.92 -4.79
C PHE A 299 -5.79 -32.13 -3.29
N SER A 300 -4.98 -33.04 -2.75
CA SER A 300 -4.71 -33.09 -1.31
C SER A 300 -3.81 -31.93 -0.88
N PHE A 301 -3.80 -31.62 0.42
CA PHE A 301 -2.95 -30.55 0.95
C PHE A 301 -1.46 -30.67 0.58
N PRO A 302 -0.80 -31.85 0.66
CA PRO A 302 0.57 -32.00 0.16
C PRO A 302 0.71 -31.73 -1.34
N GLN A 303 -0.30 -32.10 -2.15
CA GLN A 303 -0.31 -31.82 -3.58
C GLN A 303 -0.43 -30.32 -3.84
N LEU A 304 -1.27 -29.60 -3.10
CA LEU A 304 -1.38 -28.15 -3.19
C LEU A 304 -0.04 -27.46 -2.88
N MET A 305 0.66 -27.90 -1.84
CA MET A 305 1.99 -27.37 -1.51
C MET A 305 3.02 -27.67 -2.61
N ALA A 306 2.93 -28.84 -3.25
CA ALA A 306 3.75 -29.15 -4.41
C ALA A 306 3.41 -28.24 -5.60
N VAL A 307 2.12 -27.96 -5.85
CA VAL A 307 1.68 -27.03 -6.90
C VAL A 307 2.25 -25.63 -6.66
N LEU A 308 2.24 -25.12 -5.42
CA LEU A 308 2.84 -23.82 -5.10
C LEU A 308 4.33 -23.74 -5.49
N LYS A 309 5.09 -24.81 -5.21
CA LYS A 309 6.50 -24.89 -5.64
C LYS A 309 6.62 -24.93 -7.16
N MET A 310 5.74 -25.68 -7.84
CA MET A 310 5.74 -25.80 -9.30
C MET A 310 5.45 -24.47 -9.99
N ILE A 311 4.54 -23.64 -9.47
CA ILE A 311 4.18 -22.35 -10.09
C ILE A 311 5.12 -21.21 -9.71
N SER A 312 5.89 -21.32 -8.61
CA SER A 312 6.79 -20.26 -8.16
C SER A 312 7.75 -19.70 -9.24
N PRO A 313 8.33 -20.49 -10.17
CA PRO A 313 9.23 -19.96 -11.20
C PRO A 313 8.57 -19.03 -12.21
N ILE A 314 7.23 -19.10 -12.34
CA ILE A 314 6.45 -18.30 -13.29
C ILE A 314 5.55 -17.26 -12.59
N SER A 315 5.80 -17.04 -11.30
CA SER A 315 5.09 -16.08 -10.47
C SER A 315 5.67 -14.67 -10.60
N ASP A 316 4.82 -13.64 -10.50
CA ASP A 316 5.28 -12.26 -10.31
C ASP A 316 5.81 -12.01 -8.89
N ALA A 317 6.20 -10.78 -8.58
CA ALA A 317 6.77 -10.43 -7.28
C ALA A 317 5.78 -10.60 -6.10
N LEU A 318 4.50 -10.27 -6.30
CA LEU A 318 3.45 -10.36 -5.29
C LEU A 318 3.00 -11.83 -5.10
N GLU A 319 2.81 -12.54 -6.21
CA GLU A 319 2.54 -13.97 -6.23
C GLU A 319 3.69 -14.74 -5.53
N THR A 320 4.96 -14.37 -5.79
CA THR A 320 6.12 -14.97 -5.13
C THR A 320 6.13 -14.73 -3.62
N GLN A 321 5.81 -13.51 -3.17
CA GLN A 321 5.69 -13.20 -1.75
C GLN A 321 4.57 -14.01 -1.08
N THR A 322 3.46 -14.20 -1.79
CA THR A 322 2.30 -14.96 -1.34
C THR A 322 2.61 -16.47 -1.26
N ILE A 323 3.31 -17.03 -2.25
CA ILE A 323 3.80 -18.41 -2.20
C ILE A 323 4.74 -18.61 -1.01
N LYS A 324 5.66 -17.66 -0.76
CA LYS A 324 6.56 -17.70 0.39
C LYS A 324 5.82 -17.64 1.72
N SER A 325 4.72 -16.89 1.82
CA SER A 325 3.92 -16.85 3.06
C SER A 325 3.19 -18.18 3.28
N PHE A 326 2.60 -18.77 2.24
CA PHE A 326 1.99 -20.11 2.33
C PHE A 326 3.00 -21.19 2.68
N GLN A 327 4.22 -21.14 2.16
CA GLN A 327 5.27 -22.10 2.52
C GLN A 327 5.67 -22.02 4.00
N LYS A 328 5.56 -20.85 4.63
CA LYS A 328 5.85 -20.66 6.06
C LYS A 328 4.67 -21.05 6.96
N LYS A 329 3.46 -20.64 6.57
CA LYS A 329 2.23 -20.86 7.33
C LYS A 329 1.10 -21.21 6.35
N PRO A 330 1.00 -22.48 5.93
CA PRO A 330 0.03 -22.88 4.93
C PRO A 330 -1.37 -22.96 5.54
N ASP A 331 -2.34 -22.40 4.84
CA ASP A 331 -3.76 -22.60 5.09
C ASP A 331 -4.38 -23.22 3.84
N GLU A 332 -4.93 -24.43 3.97
CA GLU A 332 -5.38 -25.23 2.83
C GLU A 332 -6.43 -24.51 1.98
N MET A 333 -7.38 -23.83 2.62
CA MET A 333 -8.45 -23.13 1.92
C MET A 333 -7.88 -21.94 1.13
N TYR A 334 -7.03 -21.12 1.74
CA TYR A 334 -6.42 -19.99 1.04
C TYR A 334 -5.44 -20.41 -0.06
N VAL A 335 -4.73 -21.53 0.12
CA VAL A 335 -3.87 -22.11 -0.92
C VAL A 335 -4.70 -22.55 -2.13
N ARG A 336 -5.86 -23.19 -1.91
CA ARG A 336 -6.80 -23.56 -2.99
C ARG A 336 -7.27 -22.33 -3.76
N TYR A 337 -7.72 -21.29 -3.05
CA TYR A 337 -8.13 -20.03 -3.66
C TYR A 337 -7.01 -19.37 -4.46
N PHE A 338 -5.80 -19.31 -3.90
CA PHE A 338 -4.66 -18.73 -4.58
C PHE A 338 -4.32 -19.49 -5.87
N ILE A 339 -4.24 -20.82 -5.83
CA ILE A 339 -3.94 -21.62 -7.03
C ILE A 339 -5.03 -21.42 -8.09
N TYR A 340 -6.31 -21.43 -7.71
CA TYR A 340 -7.39 -21.16 -8.65
C TYR A 340 -7.26 -19.77 -9.29
N ASN A 341 -7.07 -18.73 -8.47
CA ASN A 341 -6.97 -17.35 -8.92
C ASN A 341 -5.71 -17.10 -9.77
N PHE A 342 -4.60 -17.76 -9.45
CA PHE A 342 -3.36 -17.73 -10.22
C PHE A 342 -3.58 -18.14 -11.69
N TRP A 343 -4.37 -19.20 -11.90
CA TRP A 343 -4.71 -19.67 -13.24
C TRP A 343 -5.86 -18.89 -13.87
N SER A 344 -6.82 -18.42 -13.08
CA SER A 344 -7.93 -17.58 -13.55
C SER A 344 -7.44 -16.22 -14.07
N ALA A 345 -6.43 -15.62 -13.43
CA ALA A 345 -5.79 -14.39 -13.91
C ALA A 345 -5.10 -14.58 -15.27
N ARG A 346 -4.64 -15.80 -15.59
CA ARG A 346 -3.97 -16.14 -16.85
C ARG A 346 -4.98 -16.56 -17.93
N ASN A 347 -6.08 -17.21 -17.55
CA ASN A 347 -7.20 -17.53 -18.43
C ASN A 347 -8.48 -17.65 -17.62
N LYS A 348 -9.29 -16.58 -17.63
CA LYS A 348 -10.55 -16.49 -16.90
C LYS A 348 -11.58 -17.53 -17.34
N ASN A 349 -11.54 -17.94 -18.61
CA ASN A 349 -12.54 -18.82 -19.22
C ASN A 349 -12.23 -20.30 -18.97
N ASP A 350 -10.95 -20.68 -18.89
CA ASP A 350 -10.51 -22.06 -18.66
C ASP A 350 -9.24 -22.14 -17.75
N PRO A 351 -9.38 -21.86 -16.43
CA PRO A 351 -8.26 -21.96 -15.49
C PRO A 351 -7.70 -23.38 -15.38
N GLU A 352 -8.56 -24.41 -15.44
CA GLU A 352 -8.14 -25.82 -15.36
C GLU A 352 -7.31 -26.22 -16.59
N GLY A 353 -7.69 -25.78 -17.78
CA GLY A 353 -6.94 -26.01 -19.01
C GLY A 353 -5.55 -25.38 -18.98
N GLU A 354 -5.41 -24.15 -18.48
CA GLU A 354 -4.07 -23.53 -18.33
C GLU A 354 -3.20 -24.25 -17.31
N TRP A 355 -3.78 -24.65 -16.17
CA TRP A 355 -3.08 -25.51 -15.22
C TRP A 355 -2.61 -26.82 -15.88
N LYS A 356 -3.47 -27.51 -16.64
CA LYS A 356 -3.10 -28.78 -17.31
C LYS A 356 -1.96 -28.58 -18.30
N LYS A 357 -2.01 -27.54 -19.13
CA LYS A 357 -0.92 -27.19 -20.07
C LYS A 357 0.39 -26.93 -19.33
N TYR A 358 0.34 -26.26 -18.17
CA TYR A 358 1.53 -26.02 -17.36
C TYR A 358 2.02 -27.29 -16.65
N ALA A 359 1.12 -28.11 -16.13
CA ALA A 359 1.45 -29.37 -15.47
C ALA A 359 2.15 -30.35 -16.42
N ASP A 360 1.84 -30.33 -17.72
CA ASP A 360 2.58 -31.09 -18.74
C ASP A 360 4.04 -30.59 -18.87
N LYS A 361 4.27 -29.27 -18.85
CA LYS A 361 5.63 -28.70 -18.84
C LYS A 361 6.41 -29.12 -17.59
N VAL A 362 5.75 -29.11 -16.41
CA VAL A 362 6.33 -29.59 -15.15
C VAL A 362 6.69 -31.09 -15.24
N ARG A 363 5.87 -31.90 -15.92
CA ARG A 363 6.14 -33.33 -16.13
C ARG A 363 7.39 -33.53 -16.98
N ASP A 364 7.56 -32.75 -18.05
CA ASP A 364 8.75 -32.83 -18.90
C ASP A 364 10.00 -32.36 -18.18
N VAL A 365 9.90 -31.27 -17.41
CA VAL A 365 10.97 -30.78 -16.53
C VAL A 365 11.39 -31.83 -15.51
N ASN A 366 10.43 -32.53 -14.88
CA ASN A 366 10.74 -33.62 -13.97
C ASN A 366 11.45 -34.79 -14.66
N LYS A 367 11.05 -35.17 -15.89
CA LYS A 367 11.75 -36.24 -16.63
C LYS A 367 13.19 -35.86 -16.97
N LEU A 368 13.43 -34.60 -17.34
CA LEU A 368 14.73 -34.13 -17.80
C LEU A 368 15.71 -33.84 -16.65
N PHE A 369 15.22 -33.33 -15.52
CA PHE A 369 16.07 -32.71 -14.50
C PHE A 369 15.91 -33.27 -13.09
N THR A 370 15.12 -34.32 -12.87
CA THR A 370 15.11 -34.98 -11.55
C THR A 370 16.48 -35.59 -11.26
N ALA A 371 17.05 -35.25 -10.10
CA ALA A 371 18.36 -35.72 -9.66
C ALA A 371 18.28 -36.24 -8.23
N GLY A 372 18.44 -37.56 -8.07
CA GLY A 372 18.28 -38.23 -6.78
C GLY A 372 16.89 -38.00 -6.18
N ALA A 373 16.83 -37.41 -5.00
CA ALA A 373 15.58 -37.07 -4.31
C ALA A 373 14.97 -35.72 -4.76
N THR A 374 15.73 -34.88 -5.44
CA THR A 374 15.29 -33.54 -5.88
C THR A 374 14.48 -33.66 -7.17
N ARG A 375 13.20 -33.27 -7.11
CA ARG A 375 12.33 -33.24 -8.29
C ARG A 375 12.83 -32.19 -9.28
N GLY A 376 12.69 -32.46 -10.59
CA GLY A 376 13.18 -31.57 -11.63
C GLY A 376 12.71 -30.11 -11.48
N TYR A 377 11.44 -29.86 -11.10
CA TYR A 377 10.94 -28.49 -10.90
C TYR A 377 11.58 -27.74 -9.71
N GLU A 378 12.29 -28.44 -8.82
CA GLU A 378 13.04 -27.85 -7.71
C GLU A 378 14.52 -27.64 -8.04
N THR A 379 15.02 -28.18 -9.15
CA THR A 379 16.41 -27.98 -9.60
C THR A 379 16.58 -26.64 -10.30
N ASP A 380 17.77 -26.05 -10.24
CA ASP A 380 18.06 -24.78 -10.92
C ASP A 380 17.80 -24.87 -12.44
N ARG A 381 18.20 -25.99 -13.07
CA ARG A 381 17.90 -26.24 -14.50
C ARG A 381 16.39 -26.29 -14.75
N GLY A 382 15.62 -26.96 -13.90
CA GLY A 382 14.18 -27.02 -14.03
C GLY A 382 13.48 -25.68 -13.80
N ILE A 383 13.94 -24.88 -12.82
CA ILE A 383 13.43 -23.53 -12.55
C ILE A 383 13.63 -22.64 -13.78
N ILE A 384 14.84 -22.61 -14.35
CA ILE A 384 15.14 -21.84 -15.56
C ILE A 384 14.29 -22.33 -16.75
N TYR A 385 14.13 -23.65 -16.91
CA TYR A 385 13.31 -24.22 -17.98
C TYR A 385 11.81 -23.87 -17.82
N LEU A 386 11.27 -23.84 -16.60
CA LEU A 386 9.88 -23.45 -16.37
C LEU A 386 9.66 -21.95 -16.62
N LYS A 387 10.61 -21.12 -16.19
CA LYS A 387 10.56 -19.66 -16.35
C LYS A 387 10.64 -19.25 -17.82
N TYR A 388 11.65 -19.75 -18.53
CA TYR A 388 12.00 -19.28 -19.88
C TYR A 388 11.63 -20.25 -21.00
N GLY A 389 11.32 -21.51 -20.69
CA GLY A 389 11.03 -22.55 -21.67
C GLY A 389 12.25 -23.39 -22.04
N LYS A 390 12.16 -24.11 -23.16
CA LYS A 390 13.27 -24.90 -23.70
C LYS A 390 14.35 -23.95 -24.24
N PRO A 391 15.64 -24.12 -23.88
CA PRO A 391 16.72 -23.36 -24.49
C PRO A 391 16.88 -23.71 -25.98
N ASP A 392 17.38 -22.75 -26.76
CA ASP A 392 17.67 -22.93 -28.18
C ASP A 392 18.84 -23.90 -28.37
N GLU A 393 19.85 -23.79 -27.50
CA GLU A 393 20.99 -24.70 -27.48
C GLU A 393 21.33 -25.13 -26.05
N ARG A 394 21.68 -26.42 -25.89
CA ARG A 394 22.23 -26.99 -24.66
C ARG A 394 23.59 -27.61 -25.00
N VAL A 395 24.63 -27.15 -24.32
CA VAL A 395 26.01 -27.62 -24.52
C VAL A 395 26.49 -28.28 -23.22
N PRO A 396 26.29 -29.60 -23.07
CA PRO A 396 26.88 -30.34 -21.95
C PRO A 396 28.37 -30.56 -22.17
N VAL A 397 29.17 -30.31 -21.14
CA VAL A 397 30.62 -30.48 -21.12
C VAL A 397 30.99 -31.30 -19.89
N GLU A 398 31.18 -32.59 -20.09
CA GLU A 398 31.44 -33.53 -18.99
C GLU A 398 32.93 -33.64 -18.65
N ASN A 399 33.81 -33.51 -19.65
CA ASN A 399 35.26 -33.74 -19.50
C ASN A 399 36.06 -32.64 -20.20
N GLU A 400 36.18 -31.48 -19.56
CA GLU A 400 37.10 -30.41 -19.97
C GLU A 400 38.27 -30.33 -18.97
N ALA A 401 39.50 -30.29 -19.49
CA ALA A 401 40.70 -30.31 -18.65
C ALA A 401 40.71 -29.12 -17.67
N GLY A 402 40.79 -29.43 -16.37
CA GLY A 402 40.83 -28.43 -15.29
C GLY A 402 39.46 -27.90 -14.85
N ALA A 403 38.36 -28.27 -15.51
CA ALA A 403 37.00 -27.84 -15.18
C ALA A 403 36.19 -28.93 -14.46
N LEU A 404 35.28 -28.52 -13.57
CA LEU A 404 34.17 -29.36 -13.15
C LEU A 404 33.17 -29.54 -14.30
N PRO A 405 32.41 -30.64 -14.40
CA PRO A 405 31.37 -30.82 -15.41
C PRO A 405 30.35 -29.67 -15.40
N TYR A 406 29.98 -29.19 -16.56
CA TYR A 406 29.11 -28.03 -16.71
C TYR A 406 28.21 -28.12 -17.93
N GLU A 407 27.15 -27.33 -17.94
CA GLU A 407 26.18 -27.28 -19.03
C GLU A 407 25.84 -25.81 -19.32
N ILE A 408 25.96 -25.42 -20.59
CA ILE A 408 25.63 -24.07 -21.05
C ILE A 408 24.29 -24.12 -21.75
N TRP A 409 23.36 -23.25 -21.35
CA TRP A 409 22.10 -23.05 -22.06
C TRP A 409 22.09 -21.68 -22.71
N GLU A 410 21.80 -21.67 -24.01
CA GLU A 410 21.69 -20.45 -24.79
C GLU A 410 20.24 -20.21 -25.21
N TYR A 411 19.82 -18.96 -25.08
CA TYR A 411 18.56 -18.44 -25.60
C TYR A 411 18.89 -17.28 -26.55
N ARG A 412 18.62 -17.44 -27.85
CA ARG A 412 19.01 -16.49 -28.91
C ARG A 412 17.94 -15.45 -29.19
N ASN A 413 16.66 -15.82 -29.13
CA ASN A 413 15.50 -14.94 -28.92
C ASN A 413 14.25 -15.80 -29.11
N ALA A 414 13.69 -16.28 -28.00
CA ALA A 414 12.46 -17.07 -28.02
C ALA A 414 11.50 -16.56 -26.94
N GLY A 415 10.80 -15.47 -27.26
CA GLY A 415 9.54 -15.05 -26.64
C GLY A 415 9.56 -14.44 -25.22
N LYS A 416 10.34 -14.97 -24.27
CA LYS A 416 10.31 -14.53 -22.85
C LYS A 416 11.53 -13.75 -22.36
N LEU A 417 12.63 -13.77 -23.10
CA LEU A 417 13.80 -12.95 -22.81
C LEU A 417 13.80 -11.77 -23.77
N ASN A 418 14.03 -10.57 -23.24
CA ASN A 418 14.15 -9.34 -24.03
C ASN A 418 15.55 -9.18 -24.67
N GLN A 419 16.46 -10.12 -24.42
CA GLN A 419 17.83 -10.13 -24.91
C GLN A 419 18.32 -11.57 -25.02
N GLU A 420 19.41 -11.78 -25.77
CA GLU A 420 20.08 -13.08 -25.77
C GLU A 420 20.59 -13.42 -24.36
N GLY A 421 20.36 -14.64 -23.90
CA GLY A 421 20.67 -15.09 -22.55
C GLY A 421 21.55 -16.33 -22.56
N VAL A 422 22.57 -16.35 -21.72
CA VAL A 422 23.37 -17.55 -21.43
C VAL A 422 23.20 -17.90 -19.96
N PHE A 423 22.95 -19.17 -19.68
CA PHE A 423 22.99 -19.74 -18.33
C PHE A 423 24.08 -20.79 -18.29
N LEU A 424 25.03 -20.64 -17.37
CA LEU A 424 26.07 -21.60 -17.09
C LEU A 424 25.68 -22.35 -15.82
N PHE A 425 25.43 -23.64 -15.96
CA PHE A 425 25.24 -24.55 -14.84
C PHE A 425 26.49 -25.39 -14.64
N TYR A 426 26.81 -25.76 -13.41
CA TYR A 426 27.93 -26.65 -13.10
C TYR A 426 27.51 -27.72 -12.11
N ARG A 427 28.24 -28.84 -12.06
CA ARG A 427 28.05 -29.89 -11.07
C ARG A 427 29.09 -29.75 -9.96
N PRO A 428 28.71 -29.24 -8.77
CA PRO A 428 29.58 -29.25 -7.60
C PRO A 428 29.97 -30.69 -7.22
N PRO A 429 31.18 -30.93 -6.66
CA PRO A 429 31.62 -32.26 -6.24
C PRO A 429 30.68 -32.96 -5.25
N GLU A 430 29.99 -32.18 -4.42
CA GLU A 430 29.02 -32.66 -3.43
C GLU A 430 27.66 -33.08 -4.02
N MET A 431 27.40 -32.83 -5.31
CA MET A 431 26.13 -33.15 -5.96
C MET A 431 26.25 -34.35 -6.90
N ILE A 432 25.31 -35.29 -6.78
CA ILE A 432 25.22 -36.46 -7.64
C ILE A 432 24.23 -36.15 -8.76
N ASN A 433 24.72 -36.03 -9.99
CA ASN A 433 23.91 -35.85 -11.22
C ASN A 433 22.96 -34.62 -11.23
N ASP A 434 23.16 -33.67 -10.33
CA ASP A 434 22.47 -32.37 -10.33
C ASP A 434 23.44 -31.25 -10.73
N TYR A 435 22.90 -30.18 -11.29
CA TYR A 435 23.67 -29.01 -11.68
C TYR A 435 23.06 -27.76 -11.03
N ARG A 436 23.92 -26.87 -10.53
CA ARG A 436 23.55 -25.58 -9.98
C ARG A 436 23.81 -24.46 -10.97
N LEU A 437 22.98 -23.43 -10.96
CA LEU A 437 23.19 -22.23 -11.75
C LEU A 437 24.42 -21.49 -11.19
N LEU A 438 25.50 -21.50 -11.98
CA LEU A 438 26.75 -20.86 -11.60
C LEU A 438 26.76 -19.39 -12.00
N HIS A 439 26.30 -19.08 -13.21
CA HIS A 439 26.31 -17.73 -13.78
C HIS A 439 25.22 -17.56 -14.84
N SER A 440 24.69 -16.36 -15.00
CA SER A 440 23.79 -15.97 -16.07
C SER A 440 24.09 -14.57 -16.58
N THR A 441 23.88 -14.35 -17.88
CA THR A 441 23.89 -13.01 -18.51
C THR A 441 22.50 -12.35 -18.51
N VAL A 442 21.46 -13.05 -18.02
CA VAL A 442 20.09 -12.55 -18.00
C VAL A 442 19.85 -11.64 -16.79
N ASN A 443 19.22 -10.50 -17.03
CA ASN A 443 18.87 -9.55 -15.96
C ASN A 443 17.89 -10.17 -14.95
N GLY A 444 18.19 -10.02 -13.66
CA GLY A 444 17.39 -10.57 -12.56
C GLY A 444 17.72 -12.02 -12.20
N GLU A 445 18.67 -12.65 -12.89
CA GLU A 445 19.18 -14.00 -12.59
C GLU A 445 20.55 -13.96 -11.90
N THR A 446 21.02 -15.10 -11.41
CA THR A 446 22.31 -15.21 -10.69
C THR A 446 23.49 -14.73 -11.56
N ARG A 447 24.08 -13.59 -11.19
CA ARG A 447 25.28 -13.05 -11.85
C ARG A 447 26.51 -13.18 -10.96
N ASN A 448 27.26 -14.26 -11.16
CA ASN A 448 28.50 -14.53 -10.42
C ASN A 448 29.74 -14.08 -11.22
N ALA A 449 30.40 -12.99 -10.83
CA ALA A 449 31.61 -12.54 -11.53
C ALA A 449 32.80 -13.53 -11.43
N ASP A 450 32.82 -14.31 -10.35
CA ASP A 450 33.90 -15.26 -10.02
C ASP A 450 33.63 -16.68 -10.53
N TRP A 451 32.67 -16.87 -11.43
CA TRP A 451 32.26 -18.19 -11.93
C TRP A 451 33.45 -19.04 -12.42
N ARG A 452 34.49 -18.41 -12.98
CA ARG A 452 35.73 -19.08 -13.42
C ARG A 452 36.42 -19.82 -12.28
N ASN A 453 36.53 -19.18 -11.12
CA ASN A 453 37.19 -19.76 -9.95
C ASN A 453 36.38 -20.94 -9.38
N TYR A 454 35.06 -20.91 -9.55
CA TYR A 454 34.20 -22.03 -9.16
C TYR A 454 34.28 -23.19 -10.14
N LEU A 455 34.38 -22.91 -11.44
CA LEU A 455 34.41 -23.93 -12.48
C LEU A 455 35.77 -24.62 -12.60
N TYR A 456 36.88 -23.86 -12.52
CA TYR A 456 38.24 -24.34 -12.83
C TYR A 456 39.08 -24.72 -11.61
N LYS A 457 38.45 -25.20 -10.52
CA LYS A 457 39.11 -25.45 -9.22
C LYS A 457 40.27 -26.44 -9.23
N LEU A 458 40.48 -27.21 -10.32
CA LEU A 458 41.45 -28.31 -10.37
C LEU A 458 42.79 -27.96 -11.03
N SER A 459 42.94 -26.81 -11.69
CA SER A 459 44.26 -26.40 -12.22
C SER A 459 45.03 -25.63 -11.14
N GLY A 460 45.92 -26.31 -10.42
CA GLY A 460 46.95 -25.71 -9.55
C GLY A 460 47.99 -24.83 -10.27
N SER A 461 47.64 -24.30 -11.45
CA SER A 461 48.35 -23.27 -12.18
C SER A 461 47.31 -22.27 -12.64
N GLY A 462 47.55 -20.98 -12.46
CA GLY A 462 46.75 -19.88 -13.00
C GLY A 462 46.78 -19.83 -14.54
N SER A 463 46.40 -20.91 -15.22
CA SER A 463 46.16 -20.93 -16.64
C SER A 463 44.72 -20.47 -16.86
N SER A 464 44.58 -19.17 -17.06
CA SER A 464 43.52 -18.58 -17.86
C SER A 464 43.58 -19.21 -19.26
N ASN A 465 43.08 -20.44 -19.42
CA ASN A 465 42.84 -21.00 -20.74
C ASN A 465 41.70 -20.19 -21.36
N LEU A 466 42.06 -19.10 -22.03
CA LEU A 466 41.18 -18.13 -22.70
C LEU A 466 40.30 -18.78 -23.79
N ASN A 467 40.43 -20.09 -24.02
CA ASN A 467 39.76 -20.88 -25.06
C ASN A 467 38.78 -21.93 -24.54
N SER A 468 38.40 -21.92 -23.26
CA SER A 468 37.41 -22.87 -22.75
C SER A 468 36.03 -22.72 -23.40
N ARG A 469 35.22 -23.79 -23.42
CA ARG A 469 33.90 -23.74 -24.05
C ARG A 469 32.98 -22.75 -23.33
N ALA A 470 33.01 -22.67 -22.01
CA ALA A 470 32.27 -21.65 -21.23
C ALA A 470 32.65 -20.21 -21.61
N GLU A 471 33.95 -19.92 -21.79
CA GLU A 471 34.43 -18.59 -22.14
C GLU A 471 33.96 -18.13 -23.52
N GLN A 472 33.87 -19.05 -24.48
CA GLN A 472 33.37 -18.75 -25.84
C GLN A 472 31.92 -18.25 -25.84
N TYR A 473 31.07 -18.75 -24.93
CA TYR A 473 29.67 -18.36 -24.84
C TYR A 473 29.46 -17.10 -24.00
N ILE A 474 30.28 -16.89 -22.97
CA ILE A 474 30.09 -15.79 -22.02
C ILE A 474 30.83 -14.51 -22.46
N ARG A 475 32.01 -14.60 -23.08
CA ARG A 475 32.79 -13.40 -23.49
C ARG A 475 32.20 -12.65 -24.67
N ASN A 476 31.43 -13.34 -25.51
CA ASN A 476 30.84 -12.75 -26.71
C ASN A 476 29.56 -11.95 -26.40
N ARG A 477 29.27 -11.65 -25.12
CA ARG A 477 28.02 -11.00 -24.66
C ARG A 477 28.21 -10.02 -23.51
#